data_AF-A4A2F8-F1
#
_entry.id   AF-A4A2F8-F1
#
_cell.length_a   1.000
_cell.length_b   1.000
_cell.length_c   1.000
_cell.angle_alpha   90.00
_cell.angle_beta   90.00
_cell.angle_gamma   90.00
#
_symmetry.space_group_name_H-M   'P 1'
#
loop_
_entity.id
_entity.type
_entity.pdbx_description
1 polymer ?
#
loop_
_entity_poly.entity_id
_entity_poly.type
_entity_poly.pdbx_seq_one_letter_code
_entity_poly.pdbx_strand_id
1 'polypeptide(L)'
;MQSIDPTDDIAQWRHVLHQELVAHLNELRNDPTVCGFALELPSDFSNDGIISRIAKRSNAPAEKDNIPSLDEWKYVPNGKTFGSSCDGLAAIYSKYDEPLEDEQFYDEFGNTLYEACLNAMQQCVASSEFGDITIRLLTLSDDEHPILGKAIALLNDPPSQAIANRLLMQSEP
;
A
#
# COMPACT_ATOMS: atom_id res chain seq x y z
N MET A 1 -13.63 24.49 21.71
CA MET A 1 -13.50 23.39 20.74
C MET A 1 -12.33 22.55 21.19
N GLN A 2 -12.55 21.26 21.44
CA GLN A 2 -11.42 20.32 21.45
C GLN A 2 -10.88 20.26 20.02
N SER A 3 -9.56 20.26 19.88
CA SER A 3 -8.92 19.99 18.59
C SER A 3 -9.33 18.59 18.16
N ILE A 4 -9.94 18.48 16.99
CA ILE A 4 -10.26 17.18 16.39
C ILE A 4 -8.98 16.72 15.71
N ASP A 5 -8.35 15.68 16.25
CA ASP A 5 -7.09 15.14 15.76
C ASP A 5 -7.23 13.61 15.56
N PRO A 6 -7.05 13.10 14.32
CA PRO A 6 -7.17 11.68 14.02
C PRO A 6 -5.87 10.89 14.26
N THR A 7 -4.77 11.54 14.67
CA THR A 7 -3.43 10.95 14.70
C THR A 7 -3.34 9.66 15.53
N ASP A 8 -3.90 9.65 16.74
CA ASP A 8 -3.83 8.48 17.63
C ASP A 8 -4.62 7.28 17.07
N ASP A 9 -5.81 7.53 16.50
CA ASP A 9 -6.63 6.48 15.90
C ASP A 9 -5.95 5.92 14.64
N ILE A 10 -5.40 6.79 13.79
CA ILE A 10 -4.64 6.37 12.60
C ILE A 10 -3.39 5.58 13.01
N ALA A 11 -2.70 5.98 14.09
CA ALA A 11 -1.55 5.26 14.60
C ALA A 11 -1.92 3.86 15.12
N GLN A 12 -3.07 3.73 15.79
CA GLN A 12 -3.61 2.44 16.23
C GLN A 12 -4.01 1.57 15.04
N TRP A 13 -4.71 2.14 14.07
CA TRP A 13 -5.09 1.45 12.83
C TRP A 13 -3.87 0.96 12.06
N ARG A 14 -2.82 1.78 11.93
CA ARG A 14 -1.55 1.39 11.29
C ARG A 14 -0.95 0.14 11.93
N HIS A 15 -1.08 -0.02 13.25
CA HIS A 15 -0.58 -1.21 13.93
C HIS A 15 -1.31 -2.47 13.47
N VAL A 16 -2.62 -2.38 13.29
CA VAL A 16 -3.45 -3.47 12.74
C VAL A 16 -3.05 -3.76 11.30
N LEU A 17 -2.93 -2.73 10.47
CA LEU A 17 -2.47 -2.86 9.08
C LEU A 17 -1.12 -3.54 8.97
N HIS A 18 -0.16 -3.15 9.82
CA HIS A 18 1.16 -3.77 9.84
C HIS A 18 1.08 -5.26 10.19
N GLN A 19 0.29 -5.65 11.19
CA GLN A 19 0.13 -7.05 11.57
C GLN A 19 -0.46 -7.89 10.42
N GLU A 20 -1.51 -7.38 9.78
CA GLU A 20 -2.16 -8.04 8.63
C GLU A 20 -1.22 -8.11 7.42
N LEU A 21 -0.44 -7.04 7.16
CA LEU A 21 0.56 -7.02 6.11
C LEU A 21 1.66 -8.05 6.34
N VAL A 22 2.19 -8.16 7.56
CA VAL A 22 3.20 -9.18 7.91
C VAL A 22 2.65 -10.58 7.72
N ALA A 23 1.43 -10.85 8.19
CA ALA A 23 0.77 -12.14 7.99
C ALA A 23 0.64 -12.47 6.49
N HIS A 24 0.21 -11.49 5.69
CA HIS A 24 0.05 -11.65 4.26
C HIS A 24 1.38 -11.89 3.53
N LEU A 25 2.42 -11.12 3.84
CA LEU A 25 3.75 -11.30 3.25
C LEU A 25 4.36 -12.65 3.61
N ASN A 26 4.09 -13.17 4.82
CA ASN A 26 4.51 -14.51 5.22
C ASN A 26 3.86 -15.62 4.37
N GLU A 27 2.61 -15.46 3.94
CA GLU A 27 1.98 -16.40 3.02
C GLU A 27 2.67 -16.35 1.64
N LEU A 28 2.92 -15.14 1.13
CA LEU A 28 3.53 -14.92 -0.19
C LEU A 28 4.97 -15.40 -0.29
N ARG A 29 5.73 -15.33 0.81
CA ARG A 29 7.13 -15.82 0.89
C ARG A 29 7.29 -17.29 0.51
N ASN A 30 6.24 -18.10 0.65
CA ASN A 30 6.28 -19.51 0.26
C ASN A 30 6.24 -19.72 -1.26
N ASP A 31 5.95 -18.67 -2.03
CA ASP A 31 5.92 -18.71 -3.49
C ASP A 31 7.14 -17.97 -4.09
N PRO A 32 8.20 -18.69 -4.50
CA PRO A 32 9.42 -18.08 -5.03
C PRO A 32 9.22 -17.40 -6.39
N THR A 33 8.04 -17.54 -7.01
CA THR A 33 7.72 -16.85 -8.26
C THR A 33 7.30 -15.40 -8.02
N VAL A 34 6.87 -15.04 -6.80
CA VAL A 34 6.44 -13.68 -6.47
C VAL A 34 7.66 -12.75 -6.43
N CYS A 35 7.65 -11.70 -7.23
CA CYS A 35 8.74 -10.74 -7.35
C CYS A 35 8.33 -9.28 -7.15
N GLY A 36 7.02 -9.00 -7.23
CA GLY A 36 6.46 -7.67 -7.00
C GLY A 36 5.26 -7.72 -6.06
N PHE A 37 5.10 -6.70 -5.24
CA PHE A 37 3.97 -6.50 -4.34
C PHE A 37 3.52 -5.04 -4.37
N ALA A 38 2.22 -4.82 -4.53
CA ALA A 38 1.60 -3.50 -4.46
C ALA A 38 0.53 -3.51 -3.37
N LEU A 39 0.55 -2.49 -2.51
CA LEU A 39 -0.55 -2.18 -1.61
C LEU A 39 -1.33 -1.00 -2.18
N GLU A 40 -2.62 -1.18 -2.36
CA GLU A 40 -3.51 -0.21 -2.96
C GLU A 40 -4.49 0.32 -1.93
N LEU A 41 -4.59 1.64 -1.83
CA LEU A 41 -5.63 2.31 -1.05
C LEU A 41 -6.64 2.97 -2.01
N PRO A 42 -7.95 2.75 -1.79
CA PRO A 42 -8.98 3.49 -2.51
C PRO A 42 -8.99 4.97 -2.10
N SER A 43 -9.34 5.85 -3.03
CA SER A 43 -9.39 7.31 -2.82
C SER A 43 -10.54 7.79 -1.95
N ASP A 44 -11.65 7.06 -1.92
CA ASP A 44 -12.86 7.39 -1.15
C ASP A 44 -12.94 6.59 0.16
N PHE A 45 -11.98 5.68 0.38
CA PHE A 45 -11.88 4.81 1.55
C PHE A 45 -13.18 4.08 1.92
N SER A 46 -14.09 3.98 0.94
CA SER A 46 -15.37 3.33 1.08
C SER A 46 -15.18 1.81 0.91
N ASN A 47 -16.20 1.05 1.30
CA ASN A 47 -16.26 -0.39 1.63
C ASN A 47 -15.38 -1.42 0.87
N ASP A 48 -14.78 -1.12 -0.27
CA ASP A 48 -14.02 -2.08 -1.07
C ASP A 48 -12.58 -2.31 -0.58
N GLY A 49 -12.11 -1.47 0.35
CA GLY A 49 -11.02 -1.80 1.26
C GLY A 49 -9.62 -1.82 0.66
N ILE A 50 -8.62 -1.96 1.53
CA ILE A 50 -7.21 -2.03 1.16
C ILE A 50 -6.97 -3.30 0.33
N ILE A 51 -6.42 -3.14 -0.87
CA ILE A 51 -6.20 -4.24 -1.81
C ILE A 51 -4.70 -4.52 -1.94
N SER A 52 -4.34 -5.75 -2.29
CA SER A 52 -2.98 -6.08 -2.70
C SER A 52 -2.94 -6.74 -4.08
N ARG A 53 -1.88 -6.41 -4.83
CA ARG A 53 -1.57 -7.03 -6.11
C ARG A 53 -0.18 -7.63 -6.06
N ILE A 54 0.03 -8.74 -6.76
CA ILE A 54 1.33 -9.39 -6.86
C ILE A 54 1.77 -9.57 -8.31
N ALA A 55 3.05 -9.33 -8.56
CA ALA A 55 3.73 -9.72 -9.78
C ALA A 55 4.40 -11.07 -9.56
N LYS A 56 4.25 -11.98 -10.53
CA LYS A 56 5.01 -13.22 -10.59
C LYS A 56 5.98 -13.16 -11.76
N ARG A 57 7.21 -13.68 -11.59
CA ARG A 57 8.19 -13.78 -12.67
C ARG A 57 7.59 -14.59 -13.82
N SER A 58 7.73 -14.09 -15.04
CA SER A 58 7.51 -14.92 -16.23
C SER A 58 8.61 -15.97 -16.32
N ASN A 59 8.34 -17.12 -16.96
CA ASN A 59 9.34 -18.18 -17.17
C ASN A 59 10.48 -17.78 -18.13
N ALA A 60 10.54 -16.52 -18.57
CA ALA A 60 11.59 -15.97 -19.41
C ALA A 60 12.87 -15.72 -18.58
N PRO A 61 14.07 -15.80 -19.19
CA PRO A 61 15.33 -15.62 -18.49
C PRO A 61 15.36 -14.30 -17.70
N ALA A 62 15.99 -14.37 -16.52
CA ALA A 62 16.00 -13.40 -15.45
C ALA A 62 16.71 -12.08 -15.84
N GLU A 63 16.12 -11.30 -16.72
CA GLU A 63 16.38 -9.88 -16.79
C GLU A 63 15.51 -9.21 -15.71
N LYS A 64 16.13 -8.38 -14.86
CA LYS A 64 15.42 -7.61 -13.84
C LYS A 64 14.28 -6.75 -14.44
N ASP A 65 14.35 -6.47 -15.74
CA ASP A 65 13.39 -5.67 -16.49
C ASP A 65 12.13 -6.43 -16.93
N ASN A 66 12.08 -7.76 -16.77
CA ASN A 66 10.95 -8.62 -17.16
C ASN A 66 9.82 -8.69 -16.11
N ILE A 67 9.62 -7.63 -15.34
CA ILE A 67 8.48 -7.50 -14.44
C ILE A 67 7.28 -7.01 -15.26
N PRO A 68 6.14 -7.73 -15.22
CA PRO A 68 4.96 -7.38 -16.01
C PRO A 68 4.42 -6.00 -15.61
N SER A 69 3.65 -5.37 -16.51
CA SER A 69 3.03 -4.06 -16.23
C SER A 69 2.06 -4.19 -15.05
N LEU A 70 1.77 -3.09 -14.36
CA LEU A 70 0.94 -3.12 -13.15
C LEU A 70 -0.47 -3.72 -13.39
N ASP A 71 -1.02 -3.55 -14.61
CA ASP A 71 -2.32 -4.12 -15.01
C ASP A 71 -2.30 -5.65 -15.15
N GLU A 72 -1.13 -6.22 -15.39
CA GLU A 72 -0.94 -7.67 -15.47
C GLU A 72 -0.69 -8.29 -14.08
N TRP A 73 -0.56 -7.45 -13.03
CA TRP A 73 -0.39 -7.95 -11.67
C TRP A 73 -1.68 -8.57 -11.19
N LYS A 74 -1.55 -9.75 -10.57
CA LYS A 74 -2.71 -10.49 -10.11
C LYS A 74 -3.19 -9.85 -8.81
N TYR A 75 -4.44 -9.42 -8.80
CA TYR A 75 -5.15 -9.22 -7.54
C TYR A 75 -5.03 -10.48 -6.71
N VAL A 76 -4.72 -10.33 -5.42
CA VAL A 76 -4.82 -11.43 -4.49
C VAL A 76 -6.25 -11.41 -3.96
N PRO A 77 -7.14 -12.31 -4.43
CA PRO A 77 -8.53 -12.32 -4.00
C PRO A 77 -8.58 -13.03 -2.65
N ASN A 78 -8.11 -12.36 -1.60
CA ASN A 78 -8.49 -12.72 -0.26
C ASN A 78 -9.37 -11.59 0.26
N GLY A 79 -10.68 -11.81 0.23
CA GLY A 79 -11.68 -10.85 0.73
C GLY A 79 -11.61 -10.59 2.24
N LYS A 80 -10.50 -10.93 2.91
CA LYS A 80 -10.21 -10.69 4.32
C LYS A 80 -8.72 -10.46 4.64
N THR A 81 -7.80 -10.33 3.67
CA THR A 81 -6.36 -10.13 4.00
C THR A 81 -6.16 -8.94 4.94
N PHE A 82 -6.89 -7.86 4.69
CA PHE A 82 -6.85 -6.63 5.47
C PHE A 82 -8.19 -6.33 6.16
N GLY A 83 -8.96 -7.38 6.49
CA GLY A 83 -10.33 -7.23 6.98
C GLY A 83 -10.42 -6.36 8.24
N SER A 84 -9.51 -6.57 9.20
CA SER A 84 -9.49 -5.79 10.44
C SER A 84 -9.07 -4.34 10.20
N SER A 85 -8.16 -4.12 9.25
CA SER A 85 -7.77 -2.78 8.81
C SER A 85 -8.91 -2.05 8.12
N CYS A 86 -9.69 -2.73 7.27
CA CYS A 86 -10.87 -2.16 6.63
C CYS A 86 -11.96 -1.83 7.65
N ASP A 87 -12.24 -2.73 8.59
CA ASP A 87 -13.19 -2.48 9.70
C ASP A 87 -12.73 -1.28 10.55
N GLY A 88 -11.42 -1.19 10.82
CA GLY A 88 -10.81 -0.07 11.53
C GLY A 88 -10.93 1.26 10.78
N LEU A 89 -10.68 1.27 9.46
CA LEU A 89 -10.91 2.44 8.62
C LEU A 89 -12.38 2.88 8.70
N ALA A 90 -13.32 1.97 8.49
CA ALA A 90 -14.76 2.28 8.53
C ALA A 90 -15.16 2.91 9.87
N ALA A 91 -14.60 2.43 10.98
CA ALA A 91 -14.82 3.00 12.30
C ALA A 91 -14.24 4.42 12.45
N ILE A 92 -13.03 4.66 11.94
CA ILE A 92 -12.41 5.99 11.93
C ILE A 92 -13.24 6.94 11.07
N TYR A 93 -13.64 6.54 9.86
CA TYR A 93 -14.50 7.34 8.99
C TYR A 93 -15.81 7.72 9.68
N SER A 94 -16.52 6.75 10.27
CA SER A 94 -17.75 7.03 11.00
C SER A 94 -17.54 7.97 12.20
N LYS A 95 -16.36 7.96 12.82
CA LYS A 95 -16.02 8.84 13.95
C LYS A 95 -15.75 10.28 13.50
N TYR A 96 -15.17 10.44 12.31
CA TYR A 96 -14.76 11.73 11.76
C TYR A 96 -15.65 12.20 10.59
N ASP A 97 -16.82 11.62 10.39
CA ASP A 97 -17.75 11.90 9.28
C ASP A 97 -18.06 13.40 9.14
N GLU A 98 -18.49 14.06 10.22
CA GLU A 98 -18.73 15.52 10.22
C GLU A 98 -17.44 16.34 9.97
N PRO A 99 -16.30 16.09 10.64
CA PRO A 99 -15.02 16.74 10.31
C PRO A 99 -14.55 16.58 8.86
N LEU A 100 -14.81 15.43 8.24
CA LEU A 100 -14.40 15.13 6.86
C LEU A 100 -15.17 15.95 5.81
N GLU A 101 -16.26 16.64 6.20
CA GLU A 101 -16.91 17.63 5.33
C GLU A 101 -16.05 18.89 5.11
N ASP A 102 -15.06 19.15 5.99
CA ASP A 102 -14.08 20.22 5.81
C ASP A 102 -12.93 19.75 4.90
N GLU A 103 -12.74 20.42 3.77
CA GLU A 103 -11.75 20.07 2.74
C GLU A 103 -10.32 20.03 3.29
N GLN A 104 -9.95 20.99 4.15
CA GLN A 104 -8.62 21.02 4.74
C GLN A 104 -8.41 19.82 5.68
N PHE A 105 -9.38 19.52 6.53
CA PHE A 105 -9.32 18.34 7.39
C PHE A 105 -9.27 17.04 6.57
N TYR A 106 -10.06 16.92 5.50
CA TYR A 106 -10.07 15.77 4.61
C TYR A 106 -8.68 15.52 4.00
N ASP A 107 -8.04 16.56 3.48
CA ASP A 107 -6.70 16.47 2.90
C ASP A 107 -5.64 16.09 3.94
N GLU A 108 -5.67 16.70 5.12
CA GLU A 108 -4.74 16.37 6.22
C GLU A 108 -4.95 14.93 6.72
N PHE A 109 -6.21 14.49 6.82
CA PHE A 109 -6.58 13.14 7.17
C PHE A 109 -6.05 12.13 6.15
N GLY A 110 -6.32 12.35 4.86
CA GLY A 110 -5.87 11.48 3.78
C GLY A 110 -4.35 11.37 3.72
N ASN A 111 -3.65 12.49 3.81
CA ASN A 111 -2.18 12.51 3.87
C ASN A 111 -1.63 11.70 5.05
N THR A 112 -2.20 11.89 6.24
CA THR A 112 -1.80 11.16 7.45
C THR A 112 -2.01 9.66 7.28
N LEU A 113 -3.10 9.26 6.62
CA LEU A 113 -3.42 7.88 6.35
C LEU A 113 -2.45 7.25 5.32
N TYR A 114 -2.12 7.97 4.23
CA TYR A 114 -1.13 7.52 3.25
C TYR A 114 0.26 7.37 3.88
N GLU A 115 0.66 8.30 4.74
CA GLU A 115 1.91 8.19 5.48
C GLU A 115 1.89 6.99 6.45
N ALA A 116 0.76 6.71 7.09
CA ALA A 116 0.60 5.54 7.94
C ALA A 116 0.78 4.23 7.17
N CYS A 117 0.20 4.11 5.97
CA CYS A 117 0.43 2.97 5.06
C CYS A 117 1.90 2.80 4.69
N LEU A 118 2.51 3.88 4.22
CA LEU A 118 3.92 3.88 3.85
C LEU A 118 4.79 3.45 5.04
N ASN A 119 4.51 3.95 6.25
CA ASN A 119 5.21 3.58 7.47
C ASN A 119 5.06 2.08 7.80
N ALA A 120 3.87 1.50 7.64
CA ALA A 120 3.66 0.06 7.83
C ALA A 120 4.49 -0.77 6.83
N MET A 121 4.48 -0.39 5.55
CA MET A 121 5.31 -1.05 4.53
C MET A 121 6.81 -0.90 4.82
N GLN A 122 7.27 0.27 5.26
CA GLN A 122 8.66 0.47 5.63
C GLN A 122 9.10 -0.40 6.82
N GLN A 123 8.24 -0.57 7.83
CA GLN A 123 8.52 -1.47 8.95
C GLN A 123 8.70 -2.92 8.47
N CYS A 124 7.89 -3.35 7.50
CA CYS A 124 8.05 -4.63 6.83
C CYS A 124 9.38 -4.71 6.05
N VAL A 125 9.80 -3.66 5.35
CA VAL A 125 11.12 -3.62 4.68
C VAL A 125 12.25 -3.73 5.70
N ALA A 126 12.22 -2.93 6.77
CA ALA A 126 13.25 -2.91 7.81
C ALA A 126 13.36 -4.26 8.54
N SER A 127 12.24 -4.97 8.72
CA SER A 127 12.18 -6.29 9.35
C SER A 127 12.35 -7.44 8.35
N SER A 128 12.71 -7.12 7.09
CA SER A 128 12.90 -8.07 5.99
C SER A 128 11.66 -8.88 5.59
N GLU A 129 10.45 -8.47 6.00
CA GLU A 129 9.17 -9.18 5.83
C GLU A 129 8.80 -9.45 4.37
N PHE A 130 9.30 -8.64 3.44
CA PHE A 130 9.12 -8.85 2.01
C PHE A 130 9.91 -10.03 1.42
N GLY A 131 10.92 -10.56 2.12
CA GLY A 131 11.79 -11.62 1.59
C GLY A 131 12.40 -11.26 0.23
N ASP A 132 12.21 -12.13 -0.76
CA ASP A 132 12.76 -11.99 -2.12
C ASP A 132 11.92 -11.08 -3.05
N ILE A 133 10.86 -10.46 -2.56
CA ILE A 133 10.07 -9.49 -3.32
C ILE A 133 10.91 -8.22 -3.51
N THR A 134 11.29 -7.93 -4.75
CA THR A 134 12.25 -6.87 -5.09
C THR A 134 11.61 -5.56 -5.53
N ILE A 135 10.34 -5.59 -5.95
CA ILE A 135 9.55 -4.39 -6.29
C ILE A 135 8.40 -4.28 -5.32
N ARG A 136 8.31 -3.13 -4.65
CA ARG A 136 7.34 -2.86 -3.57
C ARG A 136 6.71 -1.50 -3.85
N LEU A 137 5.41 -1.49 -4.12
CA LEU A 137 4.69 -0.31 -4.54
C LEU A 137 3.61 0.02 -3.51
N LEU A 138 3.48 1.31 -3.21
CA LEU A 138 2.24 1.88 -2.72
C LEU A 138 1.53 2.44 -3.95
N THR A 139 0.24 2.15 -4.12
CA THR A 139 -0.57 2.67 -5.22
C THR A 139 -1.81 3.34 -4.65
N LEU A 140 -2.21 4.45 -5.25
CA LEU A 140 -3.38 5.24 -4.90
C LEU A 140 -4.20 5.46 -6.16
N SER A 141 -5.48 5.82 -6.02
CA SER A 141 -6.28 6.23 -7.18
C SER A 141 -5.84 7.59 -7.74
N ASP A 142 -5.23 8.44 -6.91
CA ASP A 142 -4.48 9.64 -7.33
C ASP A 142 -3.01 9.24 -7.57
N ASP A 143 -2.66 9.05 -8.84
CA ASP A 143 -1.33 8.62 -9.28
C ASP A 143 -0.29 9.76 -9.33
N GLU A 144 -0.73 11.01 -9.14
CA GLU A 144 0.15 12.18 -9.02
C GLU A 144 0.55 12.50 -7.57
N HIS A 145 -0.07 11.82 -6.60
CA HIS A 145 0.16 12.12 -5.19
C HIS A 145 1.65 11.97 -4.80
N PRO A 146 2.29 12.98 -4.18
CA PRO A 146 3.73 13.00 -3.93
C PRO A 146 4.23 11.87 -3.02
N ILE A 147 3.34 11.25 -2.23
CA ILE A 147 3.67 10.09 -1.40
C ILE A 147 4.15 8.89 -2.23
N LEU A 148 3.73 8.77 -3.49
CA LEU A 148 4.10 7.65 -4.36
C LEU A 148 5.59 7.68 -4.71
N GLY A 149 6.12 8.85 -5.06
CA GLY A 149 7.56 9.05 -5.28
C GLY A 149 8.38 8.79 -4.00
N LYS A 150 7.89 9.26 -2.85
CA LYS A 150 8.49 8.99 -1.52
C LYS A 150 8.46 7.48 -1.21
N ALA A 151 7.38 6.79 -1.54
CA ALA A 151 7.24 5.35 -1.33
C ALA A 151 8.24 4.56 -2.18
N ILE A 152 8.41 4.90 -3.46
CA ILE A 152 9.39 4.23 -4.32
C ILE A 152 10.79 4.32 -3.71
N ALA A 153 11.21 5.52 -3.31
CA ALA A 153 12.54 5.77 -2.77
C ALA A 153 12.81 5.03 -1.45
N LEU A 154 11.79 4.86 -0.60
CA LEU A 154 11.93 4.27 0.73
C LEU A 154 11.71 2.76 0.76
N LEU A 155 10.89 2.22 -0.15
CA LEU A 155 10.54 0.80 -0.15
C LEU A 155 11.49 -0.05 -1.01
N ASN A 156 12.14 0.54 -2.02
CA ASN A 156 12.90 -0.18 -3.03
C ASN A 156 14.39 0.16 -2.98
N ASP A 157 15.23 -0.86 -3.17
CA ASP A 157 16.68 -0.67 -3.35
C ASP A 157 16.96 0.15 -4.62
N PRO A 158 18.09 0.89 -4.70
CA PRO A 158 18.38 1.77 -5.83
C PRO A 158 18.24 1.13 -7.23
N PRO A 159 18.66 -0.13 -7.47
CA PRO A 159 18.47 -0.78 -8.77
C PRO A 159 17.00 -1.05 -9.12
N SER A 160 16.14 -1.21 -8.12
CA SER A 160 14.71 -1.49 -8.27
C SER A 160 13.88 -0.21 -8.46
N GLN A 161 14.38 0.95 -8.02
CA GLN A 161 13.65 2.21 -8.08
C GLN A 161 13.31 2.65 -9.51
N ALA A 162 14.21 2.42 -10.48
CA ALA A 162 13.92 2.74 -11.89
C ALA A 162 12.76 1.91 -12.44
N ILE A 163 12.71 0.62 -12.07
CA ILE A 163 11.64 -0.30 -12.47
C ILE A 163 10.34 0.08 -11.78
N ALA A 164 10.38 0.37 -10.47
CA ALA A 164 9.22 0.81 -9.70
C ALA A 164 8.62 2.12 -10.25
N ASN A 165 9.46 3.12 -10.57
CA ASN A 165 9.04 4.36 -11.23
C ASN A 165 8.37 4.09 -12.57
N ARG A 166 8.98 3.25 -13.42
CA ARG A 166 8.40 2.89 -14.71
C ARG A 166 7.03 2.23 -14.54
N LEU A 167 6.87 1.33 -13.58
CA LEU A 167 5.62 0.61 -13.34
C LEU A 167 4.49 1.51 -12.85
N LEU A 168 4.79 2.49 -11.99
CA LEU A 168 3.81 3.47 -11.51
C LEU A 168 3.44 4.47 -12.62
N MET A 169 4.42 4.99 -13.37
CA MET A 169 4.26 6.04 -14.37
C MET A 169 3.77 5.57 -15.75
N GLN A 170 3.68 4.25 -15.98
CA GLN A 170 3.14 3.67 -17.23
C GLN A 170 1.69 3.18 -17.07
N SER A 171 1.01 3.56 -15.99
CA SER A 171 -0.39 3.18 -15.75
C SER A 171 -1.39 4.02 -16.57
N GLU A 172 -0.93 4.88 -17.47
CA GLU A 172 -1.79 5.59 -18.42
C GLU A 172 -2.22 4.67 -19.59
N PRO A 173 -3.52 4.63 -19.95
CA PRO A 173 -4.01 3.93 -21.14
C PRO A 173 -3.57 4.55 -22.48
#